data_AF-A0A177M586-F1
#
_entry.id   AF-A0A177M586-F1
#
_cell.length_a   1.000
_cell.length_b   1.000
_cell.length_c   1.000
_cell.angle_alpha   90.00
_cell.angle_beta   90.00
_cell.angle_gamma   90.00
#
_symmetry.space_group_name_H-M   'P 1'
#
loop_
_entity.id
_entity.type
_entity.pdbx_description
1 polymer ?
#
loop_
_entity_poly.entity_id
_entity_poly.type
_entity_poly.pdbx_seq_one_letter_code
_entity_poly.pdbx_strand_id
1 'polypeptide(L)'
;MNNAIFDLPQTRLCAAVVLAWGYEDQLKFKNATKALQAELGNGWSSTSAFQFMSGATAKAALDTAGSEEQISLLIAYSLAKLVCNELGLGAVNKPDHIDRAELMAAISAKH
;
A
#
# COMPACT_ATOMS: atom_id res chain seq x y z
N MET A 1 14.48 11.91 -20.32
CA MET A 1 14.30 11.74 -18.87
C MET A 1 13.28 10.64 -18.70
N ASN A 2 13.69 9.48 -18.16
CA ASN A 2 12.80 8.33 -17.97
C ASN A 2 11.72 8.71 -16.97
N ASN A 3 10.49 8.93 -17.45
CA ASN A 3 9.29 8.90 -16.59
C ASN A 3 9.22 7.48 -16.02
N ALA A 4 9.73 7.27 -14.82
CA ALA A 4 9.32 6.13 -14.03
C ALA A 4 7.83 6.32 -13.78
N ILE A 5 7.00 5.76 -14.66
CA ILE A 5 5.58 5.56 -14.38
C ILE A 5 5.58 4.52 -13.27
N PHE A 6 5.63 4.98 -12.02
CA PHE A 6 5.47 4.11 -10.88
C PHE A 6 4.11 3.41 -11.04
N ASP A 7 4.10 2.09 -10.91
CA ASP A 7 2.94 1.28 -11.28
C ASP A 7 1.82 1.44 -10.25
N LEU A 8 1.00 2.48 -10.45
CA LEU A 8 -0.18 2.77 -9.65
C LEU A 8 -1.20 1.63 -9.68
N PRO A 9 -1.48 0.94 -10.82
CA PRO A 9 -2.25 -0.30 -10.83
C PRO A 9 -1.73 -1.37 -9.85
N GLN A 10 -0.43 -1.69 -9.90
CA GLN A 10 0.18 -2.64 -8.96
C GLN A 10 0.05 -2.17 -7.50
N THR A 11 0.23 -0.86 -7.26
CA THR A 11 0.08 -0.25 -5.93
C THR A 11 -1.34 -0.40 -5.41
N ARG A 12 -2.36 -0.20 -6.25
CA ARG A 12 -3.77 -0.39 -5.90
C ARG A 12 -4.08 -1.84 -5.54
N LEU A 13 -3.57 -2.80 -6.30
CA LEU A 13 -3.74 -4.23 -6.01
C LEU A 13 -3.15 -4.61 -4.66
N CYS A 14 -1.91 -4.16 -4.39
CA CYS A 14 -1.26 -4.43 -3.11
C CYS A 14 -1.97 -3.72 -1.95
N ALA A 15 -2.40 -2.46 -2.14
CA ALA A 15 -3.17 -1.71 -1.16
C ALA A 15 -4.50 -2.39 -0.81
N ALA A 16 -5.21 -2.96 -1.78
CA ALA A 16 -6.45 -3.69 -1.55
C ALA A 16 -6.26 -4.89 -0.61
N VAL A 17 -5.14 -5.62 -0.76
CA VAL A 17 -4.79 -6.73 0.15
C VAL A 17 -4.51 -6.21 1.55
N VAL A 18 -3.70 -5.16 1.68
CA VAL A 18 -3.32 -4.59 2.98
C VAL A 18 -4.53 -4.02 3.72
N LEU A 19 -5.40 -3.28 3.04
CA LEU A 19 -6.61 -2.71 3.63
C LEU A 19 -7.61 -3.78 4.04
N ALA A 20 -7.83 -4.79 3.19
CA ALA A 20 -8.73 -5.90 3.54
C ALA A 20 -8.24 -6.68 4.77
N TRP A 21 -6.92 -6.85 4.92
CA TRP A 21 -6.32 -7.40 6.14
C TRP A 21 -6.54 -6.47 7.35
N GLY A 22 -6.27 -5.17 7.21
CA GLY A 22 -6.42 -4.19 8.29
C GLY A 22 -7.85 -4.00 8.78
N TYR A 23 -8.84 -4.23 7.91
CA TYR A 23 -10.26 -4.23 8.27
C TYR A 23 -10.77 -5.58 8.76
N GLU A 24 -9.89 -6.58 8.91
CA GLU A 24 -10.23 -7.95 9.35
C GLU A 24 -11.29 -8.63 8.47
N ASP A 25 -11.42 -8.21 7.21
CA ASP A 25 -12.40 -8.75 6.26
C ASP A 25 -11.80 -9.93 5.48
N GLN A 26 -11.97 -11.13 6.02
CA GLN A 26 -11.38 -12.35 5.46
C GLN A 26 -11.83 -12.63 4.02
N LEU A 27 -13.07 -12.32 3.67
CA LEU A 27 -13.59 -12.56 2.32
C LEU A 27 -12.95 -11.59 1.33
N LYS A 28 -12.90 -10.29 1.65
CA LYS A 28 -12.20 -9.31 0.82
C LYS A 28 -10.71 -9.60 0.74
N PHE A 29 -10.09 -10.05 1.82
CA PHE A 29 -8.67 -10.39 1.84
C PHE A 29 -8.35 -11.53 0.87
N LYS A 30 -9.16 -12.60 0.89
CA LYS A 30 -9.03 -13.72 -0.04
C LYS A 30 -9.26 -13.28 -1.49
N ASN A 31 -10.28 -12.45 -1.73
CA ASN A 31 -10.59 -11.97 -3.07
C ASN A 31 -9.52 -11.02 -3.61
N ALA A 32 -9.00 -10.10 -2.79
CA ALA A 32 -7.92 -9.19 -3.15
C ALA A 32 -6.62 -9.95 -3.44
N THR A 33 -6.31 -10.98 -2.66
CA THR A 33 -5.13 -11.83 -2.90
C THR A 33 -5.25 -12.60 -4.22
N LYS A 34 -6.46 -13.11 -4.54
CA LYS A 34 -6.71 -13.75 -5.84
C LYS A 34 -6.58 -12.77 -7.00
N ALA A 35 -7.11 -11.55 -6.85
CA ALA A 35 -6.99 -10.51 -7.88
C ALA A 35 -5.52 -10.14 -8.13
N LEU A 36 -4.74 -9.96 -7.05
CA LEU A 36 -3.30 -9.72 -7.13
C LEU A 36 -2.58 -10.84 -7.92
N GLN A 37 -2.88 -12.09 -7.62
CA GLN A 37 -2.29 -13.26 -8.29
C GLN A 37 -2.73 -13.40 -9.75
N ALA A 38 -3.98 -13.04 -10.05
CA ALA A 38 -4.51 -13.08 -11.41
C ALA A 38 -3.81 -12.05 -12.31
N GLU A 39 -3.55 -10.85 -11.79
CA GLU A 39 -2.96 -9.75 -12.57
C GLU A 39 -1.42 -9.82 -12.62
N LEU A 40 -0.77 -10.15 -11.50
CA LEU A 40 0.70 -10.09 -11.38
C LEU A 40 1.38 -11.47 -11.39
N GLY A 41 0.58 -12.55 -11.39
CA GLY A 41 1.04 -13.94 -11.43
C GLY A 41 1.14 -14.62 -10.06
N ASN A 42 1.21 -15.96 -10.09
CA ASN A 42 1.21 -16.81 -8.89
C ASN A 42 2.42 -16.65 -7.97
N GLY A 43 3.47 -15.94 -8.41
CA GLY A 43 4.60 -15.57 -7.55
C GLY A 43 4.27 -14.51 -6.50
N TRP A 44 3.11 -13.85 -6.63
CA TRP A 44 2.62 -12.88 -5.68
C TRP A 44 1.82 -13.52 -4.55
N SER A 45 1.99 -12.97 -3.35
CA SER A 45 1.32 -13.38 -2.12
C SER A 45 0.87 -12.15 -1.32
N SER A 46 0.13 -12.37 -0.24
CA SER A 46 -0.16 -11.31 0.72
C SER A 46 1.13 -10.71 1.30
N THR A 47 2.10 -11.54 1.67
CA THR A 47 3.41 -11.07 2.19
C THR A 47 4.12 -10.17 1.19
N SER A 48 4.16 -10.53 -0.09
CA SER A 48 4.81 -9.69 -1.11
C SER A 48 4.05 -8.39 -1.36
N ALA A 49 2.71 -8.37 -1.21
CA ALA A 49 1.92 -7.15 -1.25
C ALA A 49 2.25 -6.21 -0.08
N PHE A 50 2.38 -6.73 1.13
CA PHE A 50 2.82 -5.97 2.32
C PHE A 50 4.23 -5.40 2.12
N GLN A 51 5.17 -6.24 1.67
CA GLN A 51 6.55 -5.82 1.38
C GLN A 51 6.60 -4.71 0.34
N PHE A 52 5.89 -4.89 -0.77
CA PHE A 52 5.79 -3.88 -1.82
C PHE A 52 5.21 -2.57 -1.30
N MET A 53 4.06 -2.62 -0.61
CA MET A 53 3.41 -1.42 -0.07
C MET A 53 4.26 -0.70 0.96
N SER A 54 5.10 -1.39 1.71
CA SER A 54 6.01 -0.74 2.68
C SER A 54 7.23 -0.05 2.04
N GLY A 55 7.46 -0.25 0.73
CA GLY A 55 8.66 0.18 0.03
C GLY A 55 8.57 1.56 -0.65
N ALA A 56 9.73 2.06 -1.09
CA ALA A 56 9.86 3.36 -1.77
C ALA A 56 9.10 3.42 -3.10
N THR A 57 9.01 2.29 -3.83
CA THR A 57 8.27 2.23 -5.10
C THR A 57 6.78 2.49 -4.91
N ALA A 58 6.17 1.88 -3.89
CA ALA A 58 4.79 2.16 -3.54
C ALA A 58 4.65 3.64 -3.19
N LYS A 59 5.49 4.17 -2.27
CA LYS A 59 5.49 5.59 -1.86
C LYS A 59 5.48 6.54 -3.06
N ALA A 60 6.39 6.34 -4.00
CA ALA A 60 6.47 7.16 -5.20
C ALA A 60 5.21 7.06 -6.10
N ALA A 61 4.56 5.90 -6.16
CA ALA A 61 3.27 5.75 -6.85
C ALA A 61 2.15 6.53 -6.16
N LEU A 62 2.11 6.56 -4.82
CA LEU A 62 1.11 7.35 -4.07
C LEU A 62 1.20 8.85 -4.37
N ASP A 63 2.41 9.37 -4.59
CA ASP A 63 2.62 10.79 -4.89
C ASP A 63 2.02 11.19 -6.26
N THR A 64 1.73 10.19 -7.10
CA THR A 64 1.07 10.36 -8.41
C THR A 64 -0.42 9.99 -8.41
N ALA A 65 -0.94 9.48 -7.29
CA ALA A 65 -2.33 9.05 -7.18
C ALA A 65 -3.31 10.22 -7.18
N GLY A 66 -4.54 9.99 -7.65
CA GLY A 66 -5.60 10.98 -7.58
C GLY A 66 -6.00 11.27 -6.12
N SER A 67 -6.48 12.48 -5.85
CA SER A 67 -6.87 12.92 -4.50
C SER A 67 -7.94 12.04 -3.85
N GLU A 68 -8.82 11.43 -4.64
CA GLU A 68 -9.92 10.61 -4.13
C GLU A 68 -9.45 9.31 -3.46
N GLU A 69 -8.41 8.67 -4.01
CA GLU A 69 -7.87 7.40 -3.53
C GLU A 69 -6.63 7.55 -2.65
N GLN A 70 -5.97 8.72 -2.69
CA GLN A 70 -4.69 8.97 -2.03
C GLN A 70 -4.73 8.67 -0.52
N ILE A 71 -5.83 9.03 0.15
CA ILE A 71 -6.01 8.74 1.58
C ILE A 71 -5.96 7.23 1.84
N SER A 72 -6.73 6.44 1.09
CA SER A 72 -6.78 4.98 1.24
C SER A 72 -5.43 4.34 0.97
N LEU A 73 -4.71 4.83 -0.04
CA LEU A 73 -3.37 4.36 -0.35
C LEU A 73 -2.39 4.71 0.77
N LEU A 74 -2.42 5.93 1.33
CA LEU A 74 -1.54 6.35 2.43
C LEU A 74 -1.78 5.54 3.71
N ILE A 75 -3.05 5.19 3.98
CA ILE A 75 -3.41 4.27 5.06
C ILE A 75 -2.79 2.90 4.81
N ALA A 76 -2.94 2.36 3.60
CA ALA A 76 -2.37 1.06 3.24
C ALA A 76 -0.83 1.05 3.35
N TYR A 77 -0.16 2.11 2.88
CA TYR A 77 1.28 2.31 3.01
C TYR A 77 1.73 2.30 4.48
N SER A 78 1.06 3.10 5.33
CA SER A 78 1.38 3.20 6.75
C SER A 78 1.16 1.89 7.50
N LEU A 79 0.05 1.19 7.19
CA LEU A 79 -0.24 -0.12 7.77
C LEU A 79 0.79 -1.16 7.33
N ALA A 80 1.19 -1.16 6.05
CA ALA A 80 2.20 -2.06 5.54
C ALA A 80 3.56 -1.84 6.20
N LYS A 81 4.00 -0.58 6.36
CA LYS A 81 5.22 -0.25 7.12
C LYS A 81 5.18 -0.76 8.54
N LEU A 82 4.05 -0.55 9.25
CA LEU A 82 3.89 -1.01 10.62
C LEU A 82 4.01 -2.54 10.70
N VAL A 83 3.23 -3.27 9.89
CA VAL A 83 3.21 -4.73 9.90
C VAL A 83 4.56 -5.32 9.51
N CYS A 84 5.18 -4.81 8.45
CA CYS A 84 6.48 -5.30 8.00
C CYS A 84 7.58 -5.03 9.02
N ASN A 85 7.54 -3.91 9.73
CA ASN A 85 8.48 -3.59 10.79
C ASN A 85 8.29 -4.51 12.01
N GLU A 86 7.04 -4.63 12.51
CA GLU A 86 6.73 -5.42 13.72
C GLU A 86 6.96 -6.93 13.51
N LEU A 87 6.69 -7.44 12.31
CA LEU A 87 6.85 -8.87 11.98
C LEU A 87 8.19 -9.22 11.32
N GLY A 88 9.08 -8.24 11.14
CA GLY A 88 10.37 -8.45 10.47
C GLY A 88 10.25 -8.92 9.01
N LEU A 89 9.17 -8.56 8.32
CA LEU A 89 8.88 -8.99 6.95
C LEU A 89 9.64 -8.18 5.89
N GLY A 90 10.63 -7.37 6.26
CA GLY A 90 11.47 -6.61 5.35
C GLY A 90 12.33 -5.57 6.08
N ALA A 91 13.27 -4.96 5.37
CA ALA A 91 14.11 -3.88 5.90
C ALA A 91 13.37 -2.53 5.82
N VAL A 92 12.30 -2.37 6.60
CA VAL A 92 11.50 -1.13 6.62
C VAL A 92 11.41 -0.53 8.01
N ASN A 93 11.48 0.80 8.05
CA ASN A 93 11.29 1.56 9.28
C ASN A 93 9.83 1.58 9.69
N LYS A 94 9.59 1.68 11.00
CA LYS A 94 8.26 1.94 11.56
C LYS A 94 7.70 3.27 11.00
N PRO A 95 6.37 3.41 10.86
CA PRO A 95 5.78 4.70 10.52
C PRO A 95 6.22 5.81 11.48
N ASP A 96 6.53 6.97 10.93
CA ASP A 96 7.04 8.13 11.67
C ASP A 96 6.14 9.37 11.55
N HIS A 97 6.65 10.51 12.01
CA HIS A 97 5.93 11.78 12.02
C HIS A 97 5.73 12.36 10.61
N ILE A 98 6.59 12.03 9.64
CA ILE A 98 6.46 12.45 8.24
C ILE A 98 5.30 11.69 7.61
N ASP A 99 5.25 10.36 7.77
CA ASP A 99 4.15 9.54 7.25
C ASP A 99 2.79 10.04 7.78
N ARG A 100 2.74 10.40 9.07
CA ARG A 100 1.54 10.97 9.70
C ARG A 100 1.17 12.33 9.13
N ALA A 101 2.15 13.21 8.91
CA ALA A 101 1.90 14.55 8.37
C ALA A 101 1.32 14.48 6.95
N GLU A 102 1.84 13.58 6.11
CA GLU A 102 1.32 13.37 4.75
C GLU A 102 -0.13 12.88 4.76
N LEU A 103 -0.46 11.90 5.61
CA LEU A 103 -1.84 11.43 5.76
C LEU A 103 -2.78 12.55 6.21
N MET A 104 -2.35 13.36 7.19
CA MET A 104 -3.16 14.48 7.68
C MET A 104 -3.35 15.57 6.61
N ALA A 105 -2.34 15.83 5.79
CA ALA A 105 -2.45 16.75 4.66
C ALA A 105 -3.48 16.24 3.63
N ALA A 106 -3.43 14.95 3.28
CA ALA A 106 -4.40 14.35 2.35
C ALA A 106 -5.85 14.39 2.88
N ILE A 107 -6.05 14.15 4.19
CA ILE A 107 -7.38 14.26 4.83
C ILE A 107 -7.89 15.70 4.80
N SER A 108 -7.01 16.66 5.07
CA SER A 108 -7.37 18.08 5.11
C SER A 108 -7.73 18.61 3.73
N ALA A 109 -7.05 18.16 2.67
CA ALA A 109 -7.31 18.57 1.29
C ALA A 109 -8.66 18.09 0.72
N LYS A 110 -9.35 17.17 1.41
CA LYS A 110 -10.66 16.64 1.02
C LYS A 110 -11.85 17.42 1.62
N HIS A 111 -11.59 18.30 2.59
CA HIS A 111 -12.58 19.14 3.25
C HIS A 111 -12.45 20.59 2.79
#